data_AF-A0A096C1W7-F1
#
_entry.id   AF-A0A096C1W7-F1
#
_cell.length_a   1.000
_cell.length_b   1.000
_cell.length_c   1.000
_cell.angle_alpha   90.00
_cell.angle_beta   90.00
_cell.angle_gamma   90.00
#
_symmetry.space_group_name_H-M   'P 1'
#
loop_
_entity.id
_entity.type
_entity.pdbx_description
1 polymer ?
#
loop_
_entity_poly.entity_id
_entity_poly.type
_entity_poly.pdbx_seq_one_letter_code
_entity_poly.pdbx_strand_id
1 'polypeptide(L)'
;MKKWIFSAVLLATMGASATAQTTTSTLTPDRPLSSGELFQGMSKAIPNGRIVLPYGLEVTFEKTVHLIFPSAVRYVDLGSQNIIAGKAEDAENVLRVKAAVKDFETETNMSVICEDGSFYAFNVKYADEPEKLSVEMK
;
A
#
# COMPACT_ATOMS: atom_id res chain seq x y z
N MET A 1 -19.10 -80.75 -23.93
CA MET A 1 -19.48 -80.91 -25.35
C MET A 1 -19.99 -79.58 -25.89
N LYS A 2 -19.57 -79.25 -27.11
CA LYS A 2 -20.04 -78.20 -28.05
C LYS A 2 -19.68 -76.73 -27.81
N LYS A 3 -18.82 -76.26 -28.74
CA LYS A 3 -18.40 -74.90 -29.10
C LYS A 3 -19.48 -74.20 -29.93
N TRP A 4 -19.58 -72.87 -29.85
CA TRP A 4 -20.22 -72.01 -30.85
C TRP A 4 -19.37 -70.74 -31.11
N ILE A 5 -19.59 -70.13 -32.27
CA ILE A 5 -18.61 -69.48 -33.18
C ILE A 5 -18.90 -67.96 -33.35
N PHE A 6 -17.83 -67.16 -33.44
CA PHE A 6 -17.53 -65.90 -34.18
C PHE A 6 -18.44 -64.64 -34.27
N SER A 7 -17.76 -63.47 -34.19
CA SER A 7 -17.91 -62.17 -34.92
C SER A 7 -19.10 -61.25 -34.61
N ALA A 8 -19.08 -59.91 -34.77
CA ALA A 8 -18.12 -58.79 -34.91
C ALA A 8 -18.97 -57.48 -35.00
N VAL A 9 -18.32 -56.29 -34.97
CA VAL A 9 -18.77 -54.94 -35.46
C VAL A 9 -19.19 -53.85 -34.43
N LEU A 10 -18.20 -53.01 -34.11
CA LEU A 10 -18.02 -51.53 -34.27
C LEU A 10 -19.13 -50.46 -34.04
N LEU A 11 -18.73 -49.45 -33.24
CA LEU A 11 -18.86 -47.96 -33.33
C LEU A 11 -20.25 -47.26 -33.34
N ALA A 12 -20.49 -46.34 -32.39
CA ALA A 12 -20.29 -44.88 -32.58
C ALA A 12 -20.85 -44.04 -31.41
N THR A 13 -20.15 -42.95 -31.13
CA THR A 13 -20.32 -41.93 -30.09
C THR A 13 -21.44 -40.91 -30.36
N MET A 14 -21.95 -40.26 -29.31
CA MET A 14 -21.96 -38.79 -29.07
C MET A 14 -23.14 -38.39 -28.14
N GLY A 15 -22.83 -37.85 -26.96
CA GLY A 15 -23.78 -37.27 -26.01
C GLY A 15 -23.52 -35.78 -25.82
N ALA A 16 -24.58 -34.98 -25.86
CA ALA A 16 -24.58 -33.54 -25.63
C ALA A 16 -24.40 -33.19 -24.14
N SER A 17 -23.76 -32.07 -23.83
CA SER A 17 -23.92 -31.37 -22.53
C SER A 17 -23.50 -29.90 -22.59
N ALA A 18 -24.19 -29.11 -21.77
CA ALA A 18 -24.35 -27.66 -21.76
C ALA A 18 -23.09 -26.83 -21.42
N THR A 19 -23.08 -25.57 -21.89
CA THR A 19 -22.05 -24.57 -21.58
C THR A 19 -22.30 -23.93 -20.21
N ALA A 20 -21.37 -24.13 -19.26
CA ALA A 20 -21.15 -23.24 -18.13
C ALA A 20 -19.85 -22.47 -18.38
N GLN A 21 -19.93 -21.14 -18.40
CA GLN A 21 -18.80 -20.25 -18.68
C GLN A 21 -18.02 -20.01 -17.39
N THR A 22 -16.92 -20.74 -17.22
CA THR A 22 -15.99 -20.57 -16.10
C THR A 22 -14.94 -19.51 -16.46
N THR A 23 -15.02 -18.33 -15.84
CA THR A 23 -13.89 -17.39 -15.82
C THR A 23 -12.92 -17.83 -14.73
N THR A 24 -12.12 -18.86 -14.99
CA THR A 24 -10.98 -19.22 -14.14
C THR A 24 -9.85 -18.24 -14.45
N SER A 25 -9.57 -17.34 -13.51
CA SER A 25 -8.33 -16.57 -13.47
C SER A 25 -7.16 -17.55 -13.49
N THR A 26 -6.46 -17.61 -14.62
CA THR A 26 -5.25 -18.41 -14.82
C THR A 26 -4.12 -17.91 -13.92
N LEU A 27 -4.03 -18.45 -12.71
CA LEU A 27 -2.80 -18.43 -11.92
C LEU A 27 -1.99 -19.66 -12.36
N THR A 28 -1.12 -19.48 -13.36
CA THR A 28 -0.10 -20.46 -13.73
C THR A 28 0.98 -20.49 -12.64
N PRO A 29 1.28 -21.64 -12.00
CA PRO A 29 2.33 -21.72 -10.96
C PRO A 29 3.75 -21.72 -11.53
N ASP A 30 3.91 -21.97 -12.83
CA ASP A 30 5.20 -22.36 -13.43
C ASP A 30 5.89 -21.29 -14.27
N ARG A 31 5.50 -20.02 -14.15
CA ARG A 31 6.28 -18.95 -14.78
C ARG A 31 7.45 -18.60 -13.84
N PRO A 32 8.71 -18.87 -14.23
CA PRO A 32 9.84 -18.43 -13.42
C PRO A 32 9.74 -16.91 -13.26
N LEU A 33 9.69 -16.47 -12.01
CA LEU A 33 9.66 -15.04 -11.66
C LEU A 33 10.86 -14.39 -12.35
N SER A 34 10.61 -13.40 -13.19
CA SER A 34 11.68 -12.67 -13.86
C SER A 34 12.53 -11.98 -12.80
N SER A 35 13.85 -11.85 -13.00
CA SER A 35 14.76 -11.26 -12.00
C SER A 35 14.34 -9.87 -11.49
N GLY A 36 13.45 -9.15 -12.20
CA GLY A 36 12.87 -7.88 -11.77
C GLY A 36 11.68 -7.99 -10.80
N GLU A 37 11.08 -9.16 -10.62
CA GLU A 37 9.99 -9.43 -9.66
C GLU A 37 10.52 -9.91 -8.29
N LEU A 38 11.84 -10.08 -8.18
CA LEU A 38 12.52 -10.54 -6.98
C LEU A 38 13.25 -9.37 -6.30
N PHE A 39 13.05 -9.21 -4.99
CA PHE A 39 13.81 -8.28 -4.16
C PHE A 39 15.17 -8.90 -3.83
N GLN A 40 16.19 -8.54 -4.63
CA GLN A 40 17.61 -8.83 -4.41
C GLN A 40 17.93 -10.23 -3.84
N GLY A 41 17.19 -11.27 -4.24
CA GLY A 41 17.24 -12.60 -3.61
C GLY A 41 15.99 -13.45 -3.92
N MET A 42 15.57 -14.32 -2.99
CA MET A 42 14.41 -15.22 -3.16
C MET A 42 13.05 -14.59 -2.77
N SER A 43 13.03 -13.33 -2.33
CA SER A 43 11.81 -12.65 -1.89
C SER A 43 11.16 -11.91 -3.05
N LYS A 44 9.83 -11.77 -3.05
CA LYS A 44 9.14 -10.95 -4.06
C LYS A 44 9.40 -9.47 -3.83
N ALA A 45 9.62 -8.72 -4.90
CA ALA A 45 9.61 -7.26 -4.86
C ALA A 45 8.21 -6.73 -4.51
N ILE A 46 8.16 -5.58 -3.84
CA ILE A 46 6.90 -4.89 -3.58
C ILE A 46 6.41 -4.32 -4.92
N PRO A 47 5.21 -4.71 -5.40
CA PRO A 47 4.68 -4.15 -6.63
C PRO A 47 4.40 -2.66 -6.49
N ASN A 48 4.61 -1.87 -7.54
CA ASN A 48 4.34 -0.42 -7.52
C ASN A 48 2.90 -0.08 -7.07
N GLY A 49 1.91 -0.89 -7.47
CA GLY A 49 0.51 -0.73 -7.03
C GLY A 49 0.22 -1.06 -5.57
N ARG A 50 1.23 -1.46 -4.80
CA ARG A 50 1.17 -1.70 -3.35
C ARG A 50 1.92 -0.63 -2.55
N ILE A 51 2.53 0.35 -3.22
CA ILE A 51 3.26 1.43 -2.59
C ILE A 51 2.28 2.56 -2.25
N VAL A 52 2.31 3.00 -1.00
CA VAL A 52 1.66 4.26 -0.59
C VAL A 52 2.63 5.40 -0.93
N LEU A 53 2.20 6.32 -1.79
CA LEU A 53 3.01 7.48 -2.14
C LEU A 53 2.98 8.51 -1.00
N PRO A 54 4.14 8.95 -0.48
CA PRO A 54 4.19 9.93 0.58
C PRO A 54 3.88 11.34 0.06
N TYR A 55 3.24 12.15 0.89
CA TYR A 55 3.11 13.58 0.68
C TYR A 55 4.42 14.29 1.04
N GLY A 56 4.82 15.27 0.23
CA GLY A 56 5.89 16.19 0.63
C GLY A 56 5.38 17.18 1.66
N LEU A 57 6.07 17.27 2.81
CA LEU A 57 5.74 18.19 3.90
C LEU A 57 6.95 19.05 4.24
N GLU A 58 6.76 20.36 4.20
CA GLU A 58 7.76 21.33 4.67
C GLU A 58 7.47 21.71 6.11
N VAL A 59 8.49 21.70 6.96
CA VAL A 59 8.40 22.13 8.35
C VAL A 59 9.50 23.13 8.65
N THR A 60 9.29 23.96 9.67
CA THR A 60 10.29 24.94 10.13
C THR A 60 10.35 24.97 11.65
N PHE A 61 11.36 25.61 12.21
CA PHE A 61 11.54 25.75 13.66
C PHE A 61 10.72 26.89 14.27
N GLU A 62 10.23 27.86 13.48
CA GLU A 62 9.52 29.02 14.05
C GLU A 62 7.99 28.88 13.97
N LYS A 63 7.48 28.09 13.02
CA LYS A 63 6.05 27.92 12.72
C LYS A 63 5.64 26.45 12.87
N THR A 64 4.36 26.23 13.11
CA THR A 64 3.76 24.90 13.24
C THR A 64 2.88 24.63 12.03
N VAL A 65 3.06 23.49 11.39
CA VAL A 65 2.16 23.01 10.33
C VAL A 65 1.04 22.19 10.94
N HIS A 66 -0.19 22.41 10.49
CA HIS A 66 -1.37 21.71 10.96
C HIS A 66 -1.89 20.80 9.84
N LEU A 67 -1.99 19.51 10.14
CA LEU A 67 -2.62 18.52 9.27
C LEU A 67 -3.99 18.17 9.85
N ILE A 68 -5.03 18.32 9.04
CA ILE A 68 -6.43 18.11 9.44
C ILE A 68 -6.92 16.84 8.76
N PHE A 69 -7.10 15.78 9.53
CA PHE A 69 -7.52 14.47 9.04
C PHE A 69 -9.05 14.34 9.06
N PRO A 70 -9.63 13.47 8.20
CA PRO A 70 -11.06 13.22 8.19
C PRO A 70 -11.55 12.42 9.43
N SER A 71 -10.63 11.73 10.11
CA SER A 71 -10.90 10.94 11.31
C SER A 71 -9.86 11.23 12.40
N ALA A 72 -10.17 10.86 13.65
CA ALA A 72 -9.28 11.08 14.79
C ALA A 72 -7.93 10.37 14.58
N VAL A 73 -6.85 11.04 14.95
CA VAL A 73 -5.49 10.50 14.87
C VAL A 73 -5.28 9.50 16.00
N ARG A 74 -5.04 8.25 15.61
CA ARG A 74 -4.80 7.12 16.52
C ARG A 74 -3.32 6.93 16.82
N TYR A 75 -2.49 7.02 15.78
CA TYR A 75 -1.06 6.72 15.87
C TYR A 75 -0.25 7.63 14.94
N VAL A 76 0.93 8.03 15.41
CA VAL A 76 1.90 8.82 14.65
C VAL A 76 3.29 8.22 14.86
N ASP A 77 4.00 8.00 13.77
CA ASP A 77 5.39 7.53 13.77
C ASP A 77 6.29 8.60 13.16
N LEU A 78 7.37 8.93 13.85
CA LEU A 78 8.36 9.91 13.41
C LEU A 78 9.66 9.19 13.08
N GLY A 79 10.17 9.36 11.86
CA GLY A 79 11.40 8.72 11.41
C GLY A 79 12.66 9.26 12.10
N SER A 80 12.59 10.44 12.72
CA SER A 80 13.70 11.02 13.47
C SER A 80 13.21 11.96 14.55
N GLN A 81 14.11 12.27 15.49
CA GLN A 81 13.89 13.26 16.55
C GLN A 81 14.05 14.72 16.06
N ASN A 82 14.39 14.93 14.78
CA ASN A 82 14.52 16.27 14.20
C ASN A 82 13.17 16.96 13.99
N ILE A 83 12.08 16.19 14.08
CA ILE A 83 10.72 16.68 14.01
C ILE A 83 9.97 16.29 15.28
N ILE A 84 9.01 17.11 15.64
CA ILE A 84 8.03 16.83 16.70
C ILE A 84 6.64 16.90 16.12
N ALA A 85 5.78 16.01 16.59
CA ALA A 85 4.38 16.01 16.26
C ALA A 85 3.53 15.80 17.52
N GLY A 86 2.37 16.45 17.57
CA GLY A 86 1.45 16.32 18.69
C GLY A 86 0.03 16.63 18.27
N LYS A 87 -0.93 15.85 18.77
CA LYS A 87 -2.35 16.14 18.57
C LYS A 87 -2.69 17.54 19.13
N ALA A 88 -3.60 18.22 18.48
CA ALA A 88 -4.17 19.44 19.03
C ALA A 88 -5.04 19.09 20.25
N GLU A 89 -5.05 19.99 21.24
CA GLU A 89 -5.96 19.88 22.38
C GLU A 89 -7.39 20.05 21.89
N ASP A 90 -8.31 19.21 22.37
CA ASP A 90 -9.74 19.18 22.02
C ASP A 90 -10.06 19.00 20.52
N ALA A 91 -9.08 18.67 19.68
CA ALA A 91 -9.25 18.39 18.25
C ALA A 91 -8.43 17.16 17.83
N GLU A 92 -9.00 15.97 18.06
CA GLU A 92 -8.29 14.70 17.89
C GLU A 92 -7.91 14.37 16.44
N ASN A 93 -8.57 14.99 15.47
CA ASN A 93 -8.27 14.83 14.04
C ASN A 93 -7.24 15.85 13.53
N VAL A 94 -6.67 16.70 14.39
CA VAL A 94 -5.67 17.70 14.01
C VAL A 94 -4.30 17.32 14.58
N LEU A 95 -3.31 17.19 13.71
CA LEU A 95 -1.91 16.97 14.07
C LEU A 95 -1.08 18.22 13.82
N ARG A 96 -0.39 18.68 14.86
CA ARG A 96 0.61 19.75 14.78
C ARG A 96 1.97 19.13 14.54
N VAL A 97 2.69 19.62 13.53
CA VAL A 97 4.02 19.15 13.17
C VAL A 97 4.97 20.33 13.08
N LYS A 98 6.17 20.18 13.61
CA LYS A 98 7.18 21.24 13.65
C LYS A 98 8.59 20.66 13.66
N ALA A 99 9.58 21.41 13.17
CA ALA A 99 10.98 21.03 13.35
C ALA A 99 11.40 21.20 14.81
N ALA A 100 12.07 20.19 15.37
CA ALA A 100 12.65 20.20 16.72
C ALA A 100 14.03 20.88 16.75
N VAL A 101 14.70 20.92 15.60
CA VAL A 101 16.01 21.55 15.38
C VAL A 101 15.95 22.42 14.12
N LYS A 102 16.76 23.48 14.08
CA LYS A 102 16.91 24.32 12.90
C LYS A 102 17.74 23.61 11.83
N ASP A 103 17.39 23.85 10.57
CA ASP A 103 18.20 23.54 9.38
C ASP A 103 18.71 22.09 9.29
N PHE A 104 17.88 21.10 9.64
CA PHE A 104 18.26 19.71 9.42
C PHE A 104 18.36 19.43 7.91
N GLU A 105 19.48 18.86 7.48
CA GLU A 105 19.77 18.66 6.05
C GLU A 105 19.07 17.42 5.47
N THR A 106 19.01 16.34 6.25
CA THR A 106 18.49 15.05 5.78
C THR A 106 16.98 15.00 5.87
N GLU A 107 16.31 14.72 4.75
CA GLU A 107 14.89 14.40 4.73
C GLU A 107 14.58 13.23 5.68
N THR A 108 13.52 13.38 6.47
CA THR A 108 13.00 12.32 7.33
C THR A 108 11.60 11.96 6.86
N ASN A 109 10.94 11.03 7.54
CA ASN A 109 9.57 10.66 7.23
C ASN A 109 8.69 10.71 8.47
N MET A 110 7.38 10.74 8.23
CA MET A 110 6.36 10.58 9.26
C MET A 110 5.23 9.75 8.67
N SER A 111 4.60 8.90 9.48
CA SER A 111 3.34 8.25 9.11
C SER A 111 2.26 8.49 10.15
N VAL A 112 1.01 8.56 9.69
CA VAL A 112 -0.16 8.80 10.52
C VAL A 112 -1.21 7.75 10.21
N ILE A 113 -1.79 7.17 11.26
CA ILE A 113 -2.92 6.26 11.16
C ILE A 113 -4.09 6.85 11.94
N CYS A 114 -5.26 6.91 11.30
CA CYS A 114 -6.48 7.36 11.95
C CYS A 114 -7.30 6.18 12.49
N GLU A 115 -8.34 6.47 13.28
CA GLU A 115 -9.26 5.48 13.85
C GLU A 115 -10.08 4.74 12.79
N ASP A 116 -10.34 5.36 11.63
CA ASP A 116 -11.04 4.73 10.51
C ASP A 116 -10.16 3.77 9.67
N GLY A 117 -8.89 3.62 10.04
CA GLY A 117 -7.92 2.77 9.35
C GLY A 117 -7.22 3.43 8.16
N SER A 118 -7.50 4.70 7.86
CA SER A 118 -6.74 5.47 6.87
C SER A 118 -5.27 5.60 7.27
N PHE A 119 -4.38 5.54 6.27
CA PHE A 119 -2.94 5.62 6.45
C PHE A 119 -2.38 6.72 5.55
N TYR A 120 -1.56 7.59 6.14
CA TYR A 120 -0.90 8.69 5.46
C TYR A 120 0.61 8.60 5.68
N ALA A 121 1.38 8.72 4.61
CA ALA A 121 2.83 8.82 4.66
C ALA A 121 3.28 10.21 4.24
N PHE A 122 4.34 10.71 4.87
CA PHE A 122 4.93 12.01 4.58
C PHE A 122 6.44 11.89 4.49
N ASN A 123 7.01 12.55 3.48
CA ASN A 123 8.43 12.88 3.42
C ASN A 123 8.58 14.32 3.91
N VAL A 124 9.37 14.51 4.96
CA VAL A 124 9.44 15.75 5.71
C VAL A 124 10.81 16.38 5.53
N LYS A 125 10.83 17.60 5.00
CA LYS A 125 12.04 18.41 4.82
C LYS A 125 11.94 19.72 5.59
N TYR A 126 13.08 20.25 6.01
CA TYR A 126 13.16 21.57 6.58
C TYR A 126 13.03 22.64 5.48
N ALA A 127 12.31 23.71 5.77
CA ALA A 127 12.28 24.93 4.96
C ALA A 127 12.23 26.14 5.90
N ASP A 128 12.98 27.20 5.61
CA ASP A 128 12.92 28.44 6.42
C ASP A 128 11.50 28.99 6.49
N GLU A 129 10.84 29.01 5.33
CA GLU A 129 9.46 29.47 5.15
C GLU A 129 8.64 28.40 4.42
N PRO A 130 7.93 27.51 5.15
CA PRO A 130 7.07 26.51 4.54
C PRO A 130 5.94 27.15 3.75
N GLU A 131 5.70 26.69 2.52
CA GLU A 131 4.63 27.25 1.68
C GLU A 131 3.22 26.99 2.23
N LYS A 132 3.06 25.92 3.02
CA LYS A 132 1.76 25.40 3.47
C LYS A 132 1.82 25.16 4.97
N LEU A 133 1.00 25.89 5.72
CA LEU A 133 0.93 25.80 7.20
C LEU A 133 -0.32 25.09 7.71
N SER A 134 -1.33 24.90 6.86
CA SER A 134 -2.58 24.21 7.21
C SER A 134 -3.04 23.42 6.00
N VAL A 135 -3.15 22.10 6.16
CA VAL A 135 -3.43 21.16 5.07
C VAL A 135 -4.55 20.22 5.49
N GLU A 136 -5.61 20.17 4.69
CA GLU A 136 -6.67 19.17 4.84
C GLU A 136 -6.27 17.88 4.12
N MET A 137 -6.37 16.76 4.84
CA MET A 137 -6.16 15.42 4.32
C MET A 137 -7.51 14.84 3.89
N LYS A 138 -7.51 14.09 2.78
CA LYS A 138 -8.70 13.43 2.22
C LYS A 138 -8.55 11.92 2.25
#